data_AF-A0A3D2A8R3-F1
#
_entry.id   AF-A0A3D2A8R3-F1
#
_cell.length_a   1.000
_cell.length_b   1.000
_cell.length_c   1.000
_cell.angle_alpha   90.00
_cell.angle_beta   90.00
_cell.angle_gamma   90.00
#
_symmetry.space_group_name_H-M   'P 1'
#
loop_
_entity.id
_entity.type
_entity.pdbx_description
1 polymer ?
#
loop_
_entity_poly.entity_id
_entity_poly.type
_entity_poly.pdbx_seq_one_letter_code
_entity_poly.pdbx_strand_id
1 'polypeptide(L)'
;MDNAIVKKTIRENTTSKMLPVMLLSVMSGAVVMGCSQQADDVETVASVQEADLAPDYQASRNTGSWGGVYMSRDELKAPQINVVDDSSLPSMAQDASLSKWEAKFEGTNAFVTTDGKKLYHDSCAGCHMHEGQGAYGAGYYPPLANNSKMQSKYYIIDILINGFRGMPSFHMMMDDEQMAAVTQYVVSDLNGFTDTVTAVDVAKLRHANPPGHDPSE
;
A
#
# COMPACT_ATOMS: atom_id res chain seq x y z
N MET A 1 64.66 -28.09 9.91
CA MET A 1 65.31 -27.49 11.09
C MET A 1 64.24 -26.78 11.87
N ASP A 2 63.71 -27.52 12.84
CA ASP A 2 62.74 -27.07 13.82
C ASP A 2 63.30 -25.95 14.69
N ASN A 3 62.44 -25.04 15.17
CA ASN A 3 62.32 -24.80 16.60
C ASN A 3 61.19 -23.82 16.92
N ALA A 4 60.20 -24.35 17.63
CA ALA A 4 59.26 -23.61 18.45
C ALA A 4 59.98 -22.98 19.64
N ILE A 5 59.63 -21.75 20.04
CA ILE A 5 59.63 -21.36 21.46
C ILE A 5 58.40 -20.50 21.77
N VAL A 6 57.52 -21.11 22.56
CA VAL A 6 56.44 -20.52 23.34
C VAL A 6 57.03 -19.62 24.43
N LYS A 7 56.52 -18.40 24.58
CA LYS A 7 56.59 -17.67 25.86
C LYS A 7 55.18 -17.26 26.30
N LYS A 8 54.69 -18.04 27.26
CA LYS A 8 53.53 -17.77 28.12
C LYS A 8 53.98 -16.79 29.21
N THR A 9 53.29 -15.66 29.35
CA THR A 9 53.32 -14.87 30.58
C THR A 9 51.88 -14.58 31.01
N ILE A 10 51.56 -15.09 32.19
CA ILE A 10 50.34 -14.90 32.97
C ILE A 10 50.59 -13.77 33.97
N ARG A 11 49.49 -13.05 34.34
CA ARG A 11 49.21 -12.23 35.56
C ARG A 11 48.94 -10.76 35.24
N GLU A 12 47.95 -10.03 35.77
CA GLU A 12 46.85 -10.24 36.74
C GLU A 12 45.75 -9.21 36.40
N ASN A 13 44.46 -9.59 36.39
CA ASN A 13 43.47 -9.37 37.44
C ASN A 13 43.10 -7.89 37.71
N THR A 14 41.96 -7.46 37.19
CA THR A 14 41.11 -6.48 37.88
C THR A 14 39.68 -7.00 37.92
N THR A 15 39.34 -7.49 39.10
CA THR A 15 38.01 -7.70 39.65
C THR A 15 37.12 -6.45 39.51
N SER A 16 35.91 -6.61 38.98
CA SER A 16 34.76 -5.81 39.44
C SER A 16 33.57 -6.73 39.68
N LYS A 17 32.89 -6.44 40.79
CA LYS A 17 31.97 -7.32 41.51
C LYS A 17 30.54 -7.20 40.98
N MET A 18 29.88 -8.35 40.89
CA MET A 18 28.51 -8.66 41.35
C MET A 18 27.33 -7.78 40.88
N LEU A 19 26.36 -8.39 40.20
CA LEU A 19 25.02 -8.73 40.76
C LEU A 19 24.25 -9.67 39.80
N PRO A 20 23.44 -10.63 40.29
CA PRO A 20 22.72 -11.59 39.46
C PRO A 20 21.34 -11.06 39.09
N VAL A 21 21.03 -10.96 37.79
CA VAL A 21 19.67 -10.64 37.33
C VAL A 21 18.94 -11.93 36.99
N MET A 22 17.75 -12.02 37.57
CA MET A 22 16.76 -13.07 37.50
C MET A 22 16.47 -13.61 36.10
N LEU A 23 16.18 -14.90 36.09
CA LEU A 23 15.32 -15.59 35.13
C LEU A 23 14.17 -14.69 34.62
N LEU A 24 14.12 -14.44 33.31
CA LEU A 24 12.85 -14.27 32.62
C LEU A 24 12.74 -15.36 31.56
N SER A 25 11.97 -16.37 31.93
CA SER A 25 11.32 -17.32 31.04
C SER A 25 10.49 -16.60 29.98
N VAL A 26 10.78 -16.96 28.73
CA VAL A 26 9.93 -16.84 27.56
C VAL A 26 8.50 -17.27 27.89
N MET A 27 7.52 -16.41 27.63
CA MET A 27 6.21 -16.83 27.14
C MET A 27 5.66 -15.73 26.23
N SER A 28 5.61 -16.07 24.96
CA SER A 28 5.05 -15.31 23.85
C SER A 28 3.61 -14.86 24.14
N GLY A 29 3.43 -13.58 24.41
CA GLY A 29 2.17 -12.90 24.12
C GLY A 29 2.22 -12.46 22.66
N ALA A 30 1.71 -13.28 21.74
CA ALA A 30 1.43 -12.82 20.39
C ALA A 30 0.28 -11.80 20.48
N VAL A 31 0.65 -10.52 20.60
CA VAL A 31 -0.27 -9.43 20.29
C VAL A 31 -0.56 -9.56 18.81
N VAL A 32 -1.81 -9.87 18.46
CA VAL A 32 -2.32 -9.80 17.09
C VAL A 32 -2.42 -8.31 16.76
N MET A 33 -1.27 -7.69 16.53
CA MET A 33 -1.19 -6.35 15.97
C MET A 33 -1.53 -6.53 14.49
N GLY A 34 -2.64 -5.92 14.05
CA GLY A 34 -3.01 -5.85 12.65
C GLY A 34 -1.84 -5.34 11.80
N CYS A 35 -1.86 -5.67 10.51
CA CYS A 35 -0.83 -5.39 9.51
C CYS A 35 -0.60 -3.88 9.21
N SER A 36 -0.70 -3.00 10.20
CA SER A 36 -0.25 -1.61 10.09
C SER A 36 1.26 -1.60 10.30
N GLN A 37 2.01 -1.88 9.23
CA GLN A 37 3.43 -1.57 9.19
C GLN A 37 3.53 -0.04 9.24
N GLN A 38 4.00 0.48 10.37
CA GLN A 38 4.34 1.87 10.55
C GLN A 38 5.55 2.17 9.67
N ALA A 39 5.33 2.94 8.62
CA ALA A 39 6.34 3.30 7.65
C ALA A 39 6.13 4.78 7.37
N ASP A 40 6.78 5.67 8.13
CA ASP A 40 6.70 7.14 8.07
C ASP A 40 5.60 7.63 7.11
N ASP A 41 4.36 7.41 7.55
CA ASP A 41 3.23 7.31 6.63
C ASP A 41 2.97 8.70 6.04
N VAL A 42 3.00 8.81 4.71
CA VAL A 42 2.47 10.02 4.06
C VAL A 42 0.99 10.09 4.44
N GLU A 43 0.59 11.18 5.10
CA GLU A 43 -0.80 11.39 5.53
C GLU A 43 -1.73 11.23 4.33
N THR A 44 -2.60 10.21 4.37
CA THR A 44 -3.54 9.92 3.30
C THR A 44 -4.93 10.45 3.67
N VAL A 45 -5.76 10.67 2.66
CA VAL A 45 -7.17 11.04 2.88
C VAL A 45 -7.88 10.00 3.77
N ALA A 46 -7.54 8.72 3.64
CA ALA A 46 -8.09 7.63 4.45
C ALA A 46 -7.63 7.71 5.91
N SER A 47 -6.32 7.87 6.18
CA SER A 47 -5.78 7.91 7.55
C SER A 47 -6.38 9.02 8.41
N VAL A 48 -6.79 10.13 7.79
CA VAL A 48 -7.46 11.25 8.48
C VAL A 48 -8.93 10.91 8.78
N GLN A 49 -9.64 10.23 7.88
CA GLN A 49 -11.05 9.86 8.07
C GLN A 49 -11.23 8.78 9.15
N GLU A 50 -10.30 7.82 9.22
CA GLU A 50 -10.32 6.76 10.24
C GLU A 50 -10.05 7.27 11.66
N ALA A 51 -9.40 8.43 11.82
CA ALA A 51 -9.04 8.98 13.13
C ALA A 51 -10.25 9.56 13.91
N ASP A 52 -11.33 9.91 13.20
CA ASP A 52 -12.44 10.71 13.75
C ASP A 52 -13.65 9.91 14.25
N LEU A 53 -13.66 8.58 14.14
CA LEU A 53 -14.83 7.78 14.52
C LEU A 53 -14.46 6.64 15.47
N ALA A 54 -14.99 6.69 16.69
CA ALA A 54 -15.11 5.51 17.54
C ALA A 54 -16.34 4.72 17.05
N PRO A 55 -16.18 3.54 16.45
CA PRO A 55 -17.31 2.80 15.91
C PRO A 55 -18.18 2.23 17.04
N ASP A 56 -19.42 2.72 17.16
CA ASP A 56 -20.48 2.01 17.90
C ASP A 56 -21.02 0.88 17.01
N TYR A 57 -20.31 -0.24 17.01
CA TYR A 57 -20.70 -1.45 16.29
C TYR A 57 -22.06 -2.01 16.73
N GLN A 58 -22.58 -1.57 17.89
CA GLN A 58 -23.82 -2.05 18.45
C GLN A 58 -25.04 -1.28 17.96
N ALA A 59 -24.89 0.01 17.64
CA ALA A 59 -25.93 0.81 17.00
C ALA A 59 -26.39 0.21 15.65
N SER A 60 -25.48 -0.42 14.89
CA SER A 60 -25.80 -1.08 13.61
C SER A 60 -26.67 -2.36 13.78
N ARG A 61 -26.60 -3.01 14.94
CA ARG A 61 -27.23 -4.34 15.16
C ARG A 61 -28.69 -4.26 15.58
N ASN A 62 -29.11 -3.18 16.23
CA ASN A 62 -30.44 -3.05 16.82
C ASN A 62 -31.48 -2.38 15.91
N THR A 63 -31.17 -2.15 14.63
CA THR A 63 -31.97 -1.31 13.71
C THR A 63 -32.74 -2.11 12.65
N GLY A 64 -33.00 -3.40 12.91
CA GLY A 64 -33.99 -4.18 12.15
C GLY A 64 -33.58 -4.65 10.75
N SER A 65 -32.51 -4.13 10.13
CA SER A 65 -32.07 -4.58 8.79
C SER A 65 -31.30 -5.91 8.80
N TRP A 66 -30.58 -6.21 9.89
CA TRP A 66 -29.95 -7.53 10.15
C TRP A 66 -30.22 -8.07 11.57
N GLY A 67 -30.92 -7.32 12.41
CA GLY A 67 -31.05 -7.52 13.86
C GLY A 67 -32.23 -8.37 14.33
N GLY A 68 -33.18 -8.72 13.46
CA GLY A 68 -34.43 -9.40 13.88
C GLY A 68 -34.24 -10.76 14.56
N VAL A 69 -33.06 -11.37 14.42
CA VAL A 69 -32.71 -12.66 15.06
C VAL A 69 -32.44 -12.51 16.56
N TYR A 70 -32.15 -11.29 17.05
CA TYR A 70 -31.78 -11.02 18.45
C TYR A 70 -32.68 -10.00 19.15
N MET A 71 -33.78 -9.58 18.52
CA MET A 71 -34.71 -8.60 19.10
C MET A 71 -35.77 -9.27 19.98
N SER A 72 -36.10 -8.59 21.09
CA SER A 72 -37.27 -8.91 21.90
C SER A 72 -38.57 -8.55 21.18
N ARG A 73 -39.69 -9.12 21.65
CA ARG A 73 -41.02 -8.87 21.06
C ARG A 73 -41.49 -7.43 21.19
N ASP A 74 -40.97 -6.69 22.16
CA ASP A 74 -41.32 -5.29 22.37
C ASP A 74 -40.51 -4.38 21.43
N GLU A 75 -39.25 -4.71 21.15
CA GLU A 75 -38.42 -4.01 20.16
C GLU A 75 -38.96 -4.18 18.73
N LEU A 76 -39.55 -5.33 18.39
CA LEU A 76 -40.21 -5.54 17.09
C LEU A 76 -41.47 -4.68 16.87
N LYS A 77 -42.08 -4.18 17.95
CA LYS A 77 -43.28 -3.33 17.87
C LYS A 77 -42.95 -1.84 17.89
N ALA A 78 -41.69 -1.49 18.16
CA ALA A 78 -41.25 -0.11 18.12
C ALA A 78 -41.30 0.43 16.66
N PRO A 79 -41.50 1.75 16.48
CA PRO A 79 -41.45 2.37 15.17
C PRO A 79 -40.12 2.09 14.48
N GLN A 80 -40.17 1.80 13.17
CA GLN A 80 -38.96 1.68 12.36
C GLN A 80 -38.20 3.01 12.39
N ILE A 81 -36.94 2.97 12.80
CA ILE A 81 -36.00 4.10 12.67
C ILE A 81 -35.12 3.85 11.46
N ASN A 82 -34.78 4.92 10.72
CA ASN A 82 -33.80 4.81 9.65
C ASN A 82 -32.44 4.44 10.26
N VAL A 83 -31.80 3.40 9.71
CA VAL A 83 -30.51 2.84 10.19
C VAL A 83 -29.42 3.91 10.23
N VAL A 84 -29.51 4.85 9.30
CA VAL A 84 -28.65 6.03 9.18
C VAL A 84 -29.59 7.23 9.17
N ASP A 85 -29.43 8.13 10.13
CA ASP A 85 -30.05 9.45 10.05
C ASP A 85 -29.30 10.29 9.01
N ASP A 86 -29.73 10.17 7.76
CA ASP A 86 -29.17 10.88 6.61
C ASP A 86 -29.62 12.33 6.54
N SER A 87 -30.54 12.77 7.40
CA SER A 87 -31.03 14.15 7.42
C SER A 87 -29.96 15.17 7.82
N SER A 88 -28.92 14.71 8.53
CA SER A 88 -27.74 15.48 8.89
C SER A 88 -26.62 15.43 7.85
N LEU A 89 -26.71 14.53 6.87
CA LEU A 89 -25.70 14.40 5.82
C LEU A 89 -25.86 15.55 4.81
N PRO A 90 -24.76 16.22 4.42
CA PRO A 90 -24.83 17.20 3.34
C PRO A 90 -25.28 16.51 2.05
N SER A 91 -25.96 17.24 1.17
CA SER A 91 -26.22 16.74 -0.18
C SER A 91 -24.90 16.46 -0.90
N MET A 92 -24.87 15.51 -1.84
CA MET A 92 -23.66 15.19 -2.62
C MET A 92 -22.96 16.44 -3.20
N ALA A 93 -23.74 17.42 -3.67
CA ALA A 93 -23.21 18.67 -4.23
C ALA A 93 -22.60 19.62 -3.19
N GLN A 94 -22.80 19.36 -1.90
CA GLN A 94 -22.38 20.19 -0.77
C GLN A 94 -21.45 19.43 0.18
N ASP A 95 -21.12 18.18 -0.13
CA ASP A 95 -20.24 17.35 0.69
C ASP A 95 -18.78 17.67 0.38
N ALA A 96 -18.13 18.40 1.29
CA ALA A 96 -16.73 18.75 1.18
C ALA A 96 -15.79 17.52 1.17
N SER A 97 -16.23 16.40 1.76
CA SER A 97 -15.50 15.14 1.69
C SER A 97 -15.59 14.53 0.29
N LEU A 98 -16.76 14.62 -0.35
CA LEU A 98 -16.96 14.19 -1.73
C LEU A 98 -16.06 14.98 -2.67
N SER A 99 -15.99 16.31 -2.53
CA SER A 99 -15.07 17.13 -3.35
C SER A 99 -13.60 16.74 -3.18
N LYS A 100 -13.19 16.31 -1.98
CA LYS A 100 -11.83 15.82 -1.71
C LYS A 100 -11.56 14.47 -2.38
N TRP A 101 -12.56 13.59 -2.41
CA TRP A 101 -12.47 12.28 -3.05
C TRP A 101 -12.60 12.37 -4.56
N GLU A 102 -13.47 13.23 -5.08
CA GLU A 102 -13.56 13.57 -6.49
C GLU A 102 -12.20 14.05 -6.96
N ALA A 103 -11.60 15.07 -6.33
CA ALA A 103 -10.25 15.53 -6.67
C ALA A 103 -9.17 14.42 -6.63
N LYS A 104 -9.41 13.31 -5.92
CA LYS A 104 -8.54 12.14 -5.90
C LYS A 104 -8.85 11.12 -7.01
N PHE A 105 -10.08 11.06 -7.52
CA PHE A 105 -10.59 10.00 -8.41
C PHE A 105 -11.25 10.48 -9.72
N GLU A 106 -11.16 11.77 -10.10
CA GLU A 106 -11.92 12.38 -11.22
C GLU A 106 -11.85 11.60 -12.56
N GLY A 107 -13.01 11.43 -13.19
CA GLY A 107 -13.37 10.38 -14.15
C GLY A 107 -12.86 10.49 -15.59
N THR A 108 -11.79 11.22 -15.86
CA THR A 108 -11.05 11.13 -17.14
C THR A 108 -9.56 11.18 -16.86
N ASN A 109 -8.89 10.03 -17.02
CA ASN A 109 -7.55 9.72 -16.53
C ASN A 109 -7.47 9.79 -15.00
N ALA A 110 -7.60 8.62 -14.35
CA ALA A 110 -7.69 8.43 -12.89
C ALA A 110 -6.46 8.95 -12.09
N PHE A 111 -5.51 9.58 -12.76
CA PHE A 111 -4.30 10.18 -12.22
C PHE A 111 -4.19 11.61 -12.71
N VAL A 112 -3.93 12.55 -11.79
CA VAL A 112 -3.81 13.99 -12.09
C VAL A 112 -2.40 14.54 -11.85
N THR A 113 -1.46 13.69 -11.43
CA THR A 113 -0.09 14.07 -11.08
C THR A 113 0.92 13.39 -11.99
N THR A 114 2.02 14.07 -12.29
CA THR A 114 3.19 13.49 -12.95
C THR A 114 4.35 13.26 -11.97
N ASP A 115 4.08 13.27 -10.66
CA ASP A 115 5.04 12.85 -9.65
C ASP A 115 5.11 11.32 -9.61
N GLY A 116 6.19 10.76 -10.13
CA GLY A 116 6.39 9.31 -10.23
C GLY A 116 6.35 8.58 -8.89
N LYS A 117 6.85 9.19 -7.82
CA LYS A 117 6.81 8.61 -6.48
C LYS A 117 5.37 8.57 -5.98
N LYS A 118 4.62 9.67 -6.14
CA LYS A 118 3.22 9.72 -5.75
C LYS A 118 2.37 8.70 -6.51
N LEU A 119 2.55 8.61 -7.84
CA LEU A 119 1.88 7.60 -8.68
C LEU A 119 2.19 6.17 -8.21
N TYR A 120 3.45 5.89 -7.89
CA TYR A 120 3.86 4.59 -7.36
C TYR A 120 3.15 4.26 -6.05
N HIS A 121 3.16 5.18 -5.08
CA HIS A 121 2.53 4.95 -3.78
C HIS A 121 1.01 4.83 -3.88
N ASP A 122 0.36 5.62 -4.73
CA ASP A 122 -1.09 5.60 -4.88
C ASP A 122 -1.61 4.36 -5.63
N SER A 123 -0.81 3.71 -6.49
CA SER A 123 -1.33 2.64 -7.36
C SER A 123 -0.48 1.40 -7.55
N CYS A 124 0.82 1.47 -7.29
CA CYS A 124 1.72 0.32 -7.45
C CYS A 124 2.03 -0.33 -6.10
N ALA A 125 2.20 0.47 -5.05
CA ALA A 125 2.60 0.02 -3.72
C ALA A 125 1.58 -0.90 -3.03
N GLY A 126 0.31 -0.85 -3.42
CA GLY A 126 -0.70 -1.79 -2.89
C GLY A 126 -0.38 -3.27 -3.17
N CYS A 127 0.33 -3.54 -4.28
CA CYS A 127 0.76 -4.88 -4.66
C CYS A 127 2.27 -5.07 -4.54
N HIS A 128 3.05 -4.08 -4.96
CA HIS A 128 4.52 -4.16 -4.98
C HIS A 128 5.18 -3.67 -3.69
N MET A 129 4.38 -3.24 -2.72
CA MET A 129 4.79 -2.65 -1.45
C MET A 129 5.53 -1.32 -1.61
N HIS A 130 5.63 -0.54 -0.53
CA HIS A 130 6.11 0.84 -0.54
C HIS A 130 7.58 0.98 -0.98
N GLU A 131 8.43 0.00 -0.66
CA GLU A 131 9.84 -0.01 -1.05
C GLU A 131 10.10 -0.94 -2.24
N GLY A 132 9.06 -1.40 -2.94
CA GLY A 132 9.20 -2.30 -4.09
C GLY A 132 9.64 -3.71 -3.72
N GLN A 133 9.55 -4.12 -2.46
CA GLN A 133 9.95 -5.45 -2.01
C GLN A 133 9.03 -6.58 -2.48
N GLY A 134 7.89 -6.26 -3.07
CA GLY A 134 6.89 -7.24 -3.48
C GLY A 134 6.21 -7.93 -2.30
N ALA A 135 5.38 -8.93 -2.59
CA ALA A 135 4.61 -9.64 -1.58
C ALA A 135 4.36 -11.10 -1.94
N TYR A 136 4.22 -11.94 -0.92
CA TYR A 136 3.89 -13.36 -1.00
C TYR A 136 2.78 -13.69 0.00
N GLY A 137 1.85 -14.59 -0.36
CA GLY A 137 0.76 -15.02 0.51
C GLY A 137 -0.48 -15.40 -0.31
N ALA A 138 -1.56 -14.61 -0.18
CA ALA A 138 -2.77 -14.76 -0.99
C ALA A 138 -2.52 -14.58 -2.51
N GLY A 139 -1.40 -13.95 -2.87
CA GLY A 139 -0.89 -13.87 -4.24
C GLY A 139 0.64 -13.72 -4.24
N TYR A 140 1.25 -13.79 -5.43
CA TYR A 140 2.65 -13.45 -5.64
C TYR A 140 2.76 -12.16 -6.44
N TYR A 141 3.40 -11.16 -5.83
CA TYR A 141 3.70 -9.87 -6.43
C TYR A 141 5.22 -9.71 -6.49
N PRO A 142 5.81 -9.62 -7.68
CA PRO A 142 7.25 -9.65 -7.81
C PRO A 142 7.90 -8.40 -7.22
N PRO A 143 9.10 -8.52 -6.61
CA PRO A 143 9.87 -7.36 -6.18
C PRO A 143 10.30 -6.52 -7.38
N LEU A 144 10.19 -5.22 -7.23
CA LEU A 144 10.69 -4.20 -8.14
C LEU A 144 12.05 -3.66 -7.66
N ALA A 145 12.26 -3.54 -6.35
CA ALA A 145 13.56 -3.16 -5.81
C ALA A 145 14.58 -4.31 -5.88
N ASN A 146 15.86 -3.97 -6.05
CA ASN A 146 16.96 -4.93 -6.20
C ASN A 146 16.74 -5.95 -7.34
N ASN A 147 16.03 -5.54 -8.40
CA ASN A 147 15.70 -6.41 -9.51
C ASN A 147 16.33 -5.88 -10.81
N SER A 148 17.31 -6.63 -11.34
CA SER A 148 18.05 -6.23 -12.55
C SER A 148 17.16 -6.05 -13.79
N LYS A 149 15.97 -6.66 -13.83
CA LYS A 149 15.01 -6.42 -14.92
C LYS A 149 14.53 -4.97 -14.96
N MET A 150 14.50 -4.29 -13.82
CA MET A 150 14.07 -2.89 -13.73
C MET A 150 15.06 -1.91 -14.37
N GLN A 151 16.26 -2.36 -14.76
CA GLN A 151 17.16 -1.52 -15.56
C GLN A 151 16.58 -1.20 -16.94
N SER A 152 15.79 -2.12 -17.51
CA SER A 152 15.18 -1.89 -18.83
C SER A 152 13.90 -1.07 -18.70
N LYS A 153 13.98 0.23 -19.00
CA LYS A 153 12.79 1.11 -19.03
C LYS A 153 11.69 0.59 -19.95
N TYR A 154 12.05 0.04 -21.11
CA TYR A 154 11.08 -0.46 -22.07
C TYR A 154 10.38 -1.73 -21.59
N TYR A 155 11.03 -2.55 -20.75
CA TYR A 155 10.38 -3.70 -20.13
C TYR A 155 9.30 -3.27 -19.14
N ILE A 156 9.56 -2.22 -18.34
CA ILE A 156 8.58 -1.69 -17.40
C ILE A 156 7.42 -1.04 -18.16
N ILE A 157 7.71 -0.19 -19.14
CA ILE A 157 6.70 0.50 -19.96
C ILE A 157 5.78 -0.52 -20.65
N ASP A 158 6.33 -1.57 -21.25
CA ASP A 158 5.54 -2.62 -21.91
C ASP A 158 4.54 -3.27 -20.94
N ILE A 159 4.98 -3.57 -19.71
CA ILE A 159 4.11 -4.14 -18.66
C ILE A 159 3.04 -3.14 -18.21
N LEU A 160 3.35 -1.85 -18.08
CA LEU A 160 2.35 -0.84 -17.70
C LEU A 160 1.28 -0.67 -18.78
N ILE A 161 1.68 -0.67 -20.05
CA ILE A 161 0.78 -0.57 -21.19
C ILE A 161 -0.06 -1.84 -21.32
N ASN A 162 0.56 -3.02 -21.23
CA ASN A 162 -0.10 -4.27 -21.59
C ASN A 162 -0.72 -5.03 -20.42
N GLY A 163 -0.37 -4.66 -19.18
CA GLY A 163 -0.54 -5.53 -18.04
C GLY A 163 0.40 -6.75 -18.11
N PHE A 164 0.44 -7.53 -17.04
CA PHE A 164 1.23 -8.76 -17.02
C PHE A 164 0.65 -9.79 -16.06
N ARG A 165 0.07 -10.86 -16.62
CA ARG A 165 -0.63 -11.91 -15.87
C ARG A 165 -1.79 -11.30 -15.05
N GLY A 166 -1.69 -11.27 -13.73
CA GLY A 166 -2.69 -10.66 -12.86
C GLY A 166 -2.52 -9.15 -12.65
N MET A 167 -1.44 -8.55 -13.15
CA MET A 167 -1.24 -7.10 -13.09
C MET A 167 -2.11 -6.41 -14.17
N PRO A 168 -2.99 -5.45 -13.79
CA PRO A 168 -3.85 -4.77 -14.75
C PRO A 168 -3.04 -3.90 -15.72
N SER A 169 -3.64 -3.61 -16.88
CA SER A 169 -3.14 -2.59 -17.79
C SER A 169 -3.50 -1.19 -17.26
N PHE A 170 -2.56 -0.26 -17.39
CA PHE A 170 -2.75 1.16 -17.10
C PHE A 170 -2.94 2.01 -18.36
N HIS A 171 -3.08 1.37 -19.54
CA HIS A 171 -3.19 2.04 -20.84
C HIS A 171 -4.25 3.15 -20.85
N MET A 172 -5.45 2.86 -20.36
CA MET A 172 -6.55 3.82 -20.33
C MET A 172 -6.55 4.72 -19.10
N MET A 173 -5.69 4.46 -18.12
CA MET A 173 -5.71 5.15 -16.83
C MET A 173 -4.64 6.24 -16.73
N MET A 174 -3.46 6.00 -17.32
CA MET A 174 -2.31 6.91 -17.30
C MET A 174 -1.94 7.38 -18.72
N ASP A 175 -1.64 8.67 -18.84
CA ASP A 175 -1.00 9.22 -20.04
C ASP A 175 0.50 8.85 -20.13
N ASP A 176 1.16 9.33 -21.19
CA ASP A 176 2.56 9.00 -21.46
C ASP A 176 3.52 9.64 -20.46
N GLU A 177 3.22 10.86 -20.02
CA GLU A 177 3.99 11.59 -19.03
C GLU A 177 3.94 10.89 -17.67
N GLN A 178 2.77 10.40 -17.27
CA GLN A 178 2.54 9.68 -16.03
C GLN A 178 3.23 8.32 -16.03
N MET A 179 3.06 7.53 -17.09
CA MET A 179 3.76 6.25 -17.23
C MET A 179 5.28 6.43 -17.25
N ALA A 180 5.78 7.48 -17.91
CA ALA A 180 7.21 7.79 -17.90
C ALA A 180 7.70 8.18 -16.50
N ALA A 181 6.93 8.99 -15.76
CA ALA A 181 7.28 9.42 -14.42
C ALA A 181 7.35 8.26 -13.42
N VAL A 182 6.34 7.38 -13.38
CA VAL A 182 6.35 6.22 -12.47
C VAL A 182 7.44 5.22 -12.87
N THR A 183 7.68 5.04 -14.17
CA THR A 183 8.80 4.20 -14.65
C THR A 183 10.13 4.79 -14.23
N GLN A 184 10.32 6.12 -14.35
CA GLN A 184 11.53 6.79 -13.90
C GLN A 184 11.77 6.52 -12.42
N TYR A 185 10.75 6.70 -11.57
CA TYR A 185 10.86 6.41 -10.14
C TYR A 185 11.31 4.96 -9.86
N VAL A 186 10.76 3.98 -10.58
CA VAL A 186 11.18 2.57 -10.44
C VAL A 186 12.63 2.35 -10.88
N VAL A 187 13.05 2.97 -11.98
CA VAL A 187 14.41 2.82 -12.55
C VAL A 187 15.44 3.52 -11.65
N SER A 188 15.23 4.80 -11.32
CA SER A 188 16.21 5.62 -10.59
C SER A 188 16.08 5.53 -9.09
N ASP A 189 14.92 5.87 -8.54
CA ASP A 189 14.79 6.09 -7.10
C ASP A 189 14.72 4.77 -6.32
N LEU A 190 14.02 3.77 -6.86
CA LEU A 190 13.93 2.44 -6.24
C LEU A 190 15.16 1.55 -6.49
N ASN A 191 15.88 1.74 -7.59
CA ASN A 191 16.95 0.82 -8.01
C ASN A 191 18.31 1.46 -8.32
N GLY A 192 18.41 2.79 -8.36
CA GLY A 192 19.66 3.51 -8.58
C GLY A 192 20.20 3.46 -10.02
N PHE A 193 19.39 3.02 -11.00
CA PHE A 193 19.81 3.05 -12.40
C PHE A 193 19.74 4.47 -12.96
N THR A 194 20.60 4.77 -13.93
CA THR A 194 20.79 6.13 -14.45
C THR A 194 20.08 6.40 -15.77
N ASP A 195 19.34 5.44 -16.29
CA ASP A 195 18.63 5.60 -17.55
C ASP A 195 17.48 6.61 -17.37
N THR A 196 17.42 7.57 -18.29
CA THR A 196 16.33 8.55 -18.34
C THR A 196 15.15 7.95 -19.09
N VAL A 197 13.96 8.09 -18.51
CA VAL A 197 12.67 7.68 -19.07
C VAL A 197 11.88 8.91 -19.48
N THR A 198 11.33 8.90 -20.70
CA THR A 198 10.60 10.05 -21.26
C THR A 198 9.23 9.62 -21.77
N ALA A 199 8.28 10.57 -21.87
CA ALA A 199 6.98 10.32 -22.48
C ALA A 199 7.11 9.78 -23.93
N VAL A 200 8.13 10.23 -24.66
CA VAL A 200 8.46 9.73 -26.01
C VAL A 200 8.81 8.23 -26.01
N ASP A 201 9.39 7.71 -24.93
CA ASP A 201 9.66 6.28 -24.81
C ASP A 201 8.38 5.47 -24.61
N VAL A 202 7.38 6.03 -23.92
CA VAL A 202 6.06 5.42 -23.74
C VAL A 202 5.27 5.46 -25.05
N ALA A 203 5.23 6.62 -25.70
CA ALA A 203 4.53 6.83 -26.96
C ALA A 203 5.00 5.86 -28.07
N LYS A 204 6.28 5.45 -28.08
CA LYS A 204 6.82 4.46 -29.04
C LYS A 204 6.20 3.07 -28.88
N LEU A 205 5.81 2.70 -27.66
CA LEU A 205 5.26 1.38 -27.34
C LEU A 205 3.74 1.39 -27.24
N ARG A 206 3.14 2.56 -27.00
CA ARG A 206 1.69 2.69 -26.87
C ARG A 206 1.00 2.42 -28.19
N HIS A 207 0.13 1.42 -28.18
CA HIS A 207 -0.76 1.10 -29.28
C HIS A 207 -2.12 1.77 -29.07
N ALA A 208 -2.93 1.88 -30.13
CA ALA A 208 -4.20 2.63 -30.07
C ALA A 208 -5.28 1.92 -29.24
N ASN A 209 -5.30 0.59 -29.26
CA ASN A 209 -6.39 -0.20 -28.67
C ASN A 209 -5.91 -0.89 -27.38
N PRO A 210 -6.51 -0.62 -26.22
CA PRO A 210 -6.06 -1.21 -24.96
C PRO A 210 -6.11 -2.75 -24.98
N PRO A 211 -5.28 -3.42 -24.19
CA PRO A 211 -5.32 -4.88 -24.08
C PRO A 211 -6.68 -5.34 -23.56
N GLY A 212 -7.27 -6.33 -24.21
CA GLY A 212 -8.61 -6.82 -23.84
C GLY A 212 -9.77 -5.94 -24.32
N HIS A 213 -9.51 -4.93 -25.16
CA HIS A 213 -10.56 -4.17 -25.84
C HIS A 213 -11.47 -5.10 -26.66
N ASP A 214 -12.76 -5.10 -26.33
CA ASP A 214 -13.80 -5.73 -27.14
C ASP A 214 -14.02 -4.83 -28.38
N PRO A 215 -13.84 -5.33 -29.62
CA PRO A 215 -14.04 -4.54 -30.83
C PRO A 215 -15.47 -4.04 -31.05
N SER A 216 -16.43 -4.44 -30.20
CA SER A 216 -17.81 -3.97 -30.21
C SER A 216 -18.08 -2.76 -29.32
N GLU A 217 -17.12 -2.35 -28.47
CA GLU A 217 -17.13 -1.06 -27.76
C GLU A 217 -16.58 0.08 -28.64
#